data_AF-A0A226DEK1-F1
#
_entry.id   AF-A0A226DEK1-F1
#
_cell.length_a   1.000
_cell.length_b   1.000
_cell.length_c   1.000
_cell.angle_alpha   90.00
_cell.angle_beta   90.00
_cell.angle_gamma   90.00
#
_symmetry.space_group_name_H-M   'P 1'
#
loop_
_entity.id
_entity.type
_entity.pdbx_description
1 polymer ?
#
loop_
_entity_poly.entity_id
_entity_poly.type
_entity_poly.pdbx_seq_one_letter_code
_entity_poly.pdbx_strand_id
1 'polypeptide(L)'
;MEPKAKKVRLTSTLNTVARYFECVSCLGRGSFGIVMEARAKLARSACAIKFIFPDKEDDEELKKILRECEITENLKPHENVVRIIKVSSAEYSMTTLNRVMPDNILPSEEGYLGLKERCRNRLKISGKILGISIQMGLCGEDLRKWLNKEILAPSINLLFVQILVIKDMVAGLAHLHKNHILHRDFKPENVMFAKSDFTLPVKIGDFGLCRNLRSEESQNSTLTRLVIWEVCQLLKSNEKKRLFDRLINDKEEHLVVDHPEIQGVRQLIIDLTKRKADDRIQSIDEVSGIVEAWTFKINLVARNGEELRECLKNPVPGLEITLIECMYSGKFEMKRENVTIIGKGEQTIIRGEFNISGTGYKISNLKFRQGEVYKTGLRYLKVYGNKNKFHDISLSGGSYGIVVTGDHNQFEDINISHMNDGMRISGSYNEIDRVILETISSRCISFEFYSHHNTISNVTGNNVGSGIRSSGQDNTFKNFSFTKGNGYRGDGILLSPNAQSQAAERVKAFGGLNIVGYRGEGLYNRLENFTCVGFKKLGAGLDISANNCTALFGKCDSIKVLSNYAELEDVDGGEIIEIGDECREVKLTRCKAKLLKANSKVRLVESEFGRIENDFVSDENSK
;
A
#
# COMPACT_ATOMS: atom_id res chain seq x y z
N MET A 1 -29.97 -15.69 -44.64
CA MET A 1 -30.34 -16.55 -43.51
C MET A 1 -30.23 -15.72 -42.24
N GLU A 2 -31.36 -15.42 -41.60
CA GLU A 2 -31.35 -14.65 -40.34
C GLU A 2 -30.59 -15.42 -39.24
N PRO A 3 -29.74 -14.75 -38.44
CA PRO A 3 -29.06 -15.40 -37.34
C PRO A 3 -30.08 -15.75 -36.25
N LYS A 4 -30.33 -17.04 -36.04
CA LYS A 4 -31.14 -17.56 -34.94
C LYS A 4 -30.60 -16.99 -33.62
N ALA A 5 -31.40 -16.16 -32.94
CA ALA A 5 -31.10 -15.69 -31.59
C ALA A 5 -30.79 -16.88 -30.69
N LYS A 6 -29.58 -16.95 -30.14
CA LYS A 6 -29.27 -17.86 -29.03
C LYS A 6 -30.23 -17.51 -27.90
N LYS A 7 -31.21 -18.38 -27.63
CA LYS A 7 -32.06 -18.28 -26.44
C LYS A 7 -31.13 -18.23 -25.23
N VAL A 8 -31.05 -17.07 -24.57
CA VAL A 8 -30.49 -16.96 -23.22
C VAL A 8 -31.24 -17.99 -22.38
N ARG A 9 -30.55 -19.06 -21.99
CA ARG A 9 -31.11 -20.04 -21.05
C ARG A 9 -31.12 -19.36 -19.69
N LEU A 10 -32.17 -18.57 -19.43
CA LEU A 10 -32.53 -18.15 -18.09
C LEU A 10 -32.72 -19.44 -17.28
N THR A 11 -31.70 -19.82 -16.50
CA THR A 11 -31.78 -21.03 -15.69
C THR A 11 -32.86 -20.80 -14.65
N SER A 12 -33.96 -21.56 -14.76
CA SER A 12 -35.03 -21.61 -13.76
C SER A 12 -34.50 -22.30 -12.52
N THR A 13 -33.68 -21.60 -11.73
CA THR A 13 -33.32 -22.07 -10.41
C THR A 13 -34.48 -21.74 -9.48
N LEU A 14 -35.14 -22.77 -8.95
CA LEU A 14 -36.22 -22.70 -7.94
C LEU A 14 -35.77 -22.12 -6.58
N ASN A 15 -34.80 -21.20 -6.59
CA ASN A 15 -34.13 -20.64 -5.43
C ASN A 15 -34.25 -19.11 -5.49
N THR A 16 -35.44 -18.60 -5.13
CA THR A 16 -35.78 -17.18 -5.09
C THR A 16 -34.80 -16.40 -4.22
N VAL A 17 -34.40 -15.19 -4.66
CA VAL A 17 -33.59 -14.23 -3.88
C VAL A 17 -34.12 -14.07 -2.45
N ALA A 18 -35.46 -14.00 -2.29
CA ALA A 18 -36.14 -13.90 -0.99
C ALA A 18 -35.81 -15.02 0.01
N ARG A 19 -35.29 -16.17 -0.45
CA ARG A 19 -34.87 -17.28 0.40
C ARG A 19 -33.54 -16.96 1.08
N TYR A 20 -32.57 -16.45 0.34
CA TYR A 20 -31.17 -16.29 0.77
C TYR A 20 -30.83 -14.87 1.23
N PHE A 21 -31.61 -13.88 0.81
CA PHE A 21 -31.35 -12.48 1.08
C PHE A 21 -32.52 -11.82 1.80
N GLU A 22 -32.19 -10.80 2.58
CA GLU A 22 -33.11 -9.85 3.18
C GLU A 22 -32.85 -8.47 2.56
N CYS A 23 -33.90 -7.85 2.01
CA CYS A 23 -33.82 -6.50 1.46
C CYS A 23 -33.90 -5.48 2.59
N VAL A 24 -32.89 -4.60 2.68
CA VAL A 24 -32.68 -3.70 3.81
C VAL A 24 -33.09 -2.28 3.49
N SER A 25 -32.73 -1.78 2.31
CA SER A 25 -33.02 -0.42 1.88
C SER A 25 -33.25 -0.37 0.38
N CYS A 26 -34.06 0.59 -0.08
CA CYS A 26 -34.19 0.90 -1.49
C CYS A 26 -33.08 1.88 -1.90
N LEU A 27 -32.21 1.46 -2.82
CA LEU A 27 -31.09 2.27 -3.30
C LEU A 27 -31.48 3.19 -4.46
N GLY A 28 -32.48 2.79 -5.25
CA GLY A 28 -32.97 3.59 -6.36
C GLY A 28 -33.88 2.82 -7.31
N ARG A 29 -34.31 3.49 -8.37
CA ARG A 29 -35.15 2.95 -9.45
C ARG A 29 -34.47 3.14 -10.80
N GLY A 30 -34.45 2.07 -11.59
CA GLY A 30 -34.08 2.13 -13.01
C GLY A 30 -35.33 2.17 -13.90
N SER A 31 -35.12 2.20 -15.22
CA SER A 31 -36.20 2.27 -16.21
C SER A 31 -37.26 1.15 -16.07
N PHE A 32 -36.81 -0.07 -15.74
CA PHE A 32 -37.66 -1.28 -15.73
C PHE A 32 -37.77 -1.95 -14.36
N GLY A 33 -37.17 -1.37 -13.32
CA GLY A 33 -36.98 -2.10 -12.06
C GLY A 33 -36.51 -1.25 -10.90
N ILE A 34 -36.36 -1.91 -9.76
CA ILE A 34 -35.95 -1.31 -8.49
C ILE A 34 -34.64 -1.93 -8.02
N VAL A 35 -33.75 -1.13 -7.41
CA VAL A 35 -32.48 -1.58 -6.86
C VAL A 35 -32.57 -1.57 -5.34
N MET A 36 -32.32 -2.72 -4.72
CA MET A 36 -32.37 -2.91 -3.28
C MET A 36 -30.99 -3.25 -2.72
N GLU A 37 -30.64 -2.69 -1.57
CA GLU A 37 -29.58 -3.25 -0.73
C GLU A 37 -30.09 -4.56 -0.15
N ALA A 38 -29.29 -5.61 -0.26
CA ALA A 38 -29.64 -6.93 0.22
C ALA A 38 -28.51 -7.51 1.08
N ARG A 39 -28.87 -8.09 2.22
CA ARG A 39 -27.93 -8.80 3.10
C ARG A 39 -28.17 -10.29 3.01
N ALA A 40 -27.09 -11.06 2.85
CA ALA A 40 -27.21 -12.52 2.88
C ALA A 40 -27.61 -12.97 4.28
N LYS A 41 -28.59 -13.88 4.39
CA LYS A 41 -29.08 -14.35 5.71
C LYS A 41 -28.07 -15.22 6.46
N LEU A 42 -27.20 -15.92 5.73
CA LEU A 42 -26.21 -16.84 6.28
C LEU A 42 -24.78 -16.27 6.29
N ALA A 43 -24.53 -15.15 5.60
CA ALA A 43 -23.22 -14.52 5.50
C ALA A 43 -23.34 -13.03 5.80
N ARG A 44 -22.37 -12.43 6.50
CA ARG A 44 -22.36 -10.98 6.80
C ARG A 44 -22.03 -10.10 5.59
N SER A 45 -22.24 -10.59 4.37
CA SER A 45 -21.99 -9.85 3.14
C SER A 45 -23.26 -9.13 2.67
N ALA A 46 -23.08 -7.91 2.17
CA ALA A 46 -24.11 -7.12 1.52
C ALA A 46 -23.85 -7.03 0.01
N CYS A 47 -24.92 -6.92 -0.76
CA CYS A 47 -24.90 -6.71 -2.20
C CYS A 47 -26.03 -5.75 -2.60
N ALA A 48 -26.00 -5.28 -3.84
CA ALA A 48 -27.16 -4.64 -4.45
C ALA A 48 -27.85 -5.65 -5.38
N ILE A 49 -29.18 -5.63 -5.40
CA ILE A 49 -30.00 -6.50 -6.25
C ILE A 49 -31.00 -5.63 -7.01
N LYS A 50 -30.89 -5.62 -8.35
CA LYS A 50 -31.86 -4.98 -9.24
C LYS A 50 -32.96 -5.99 -9.58
N PHE A 51 -34.18 -5.73 -9.16
CA PHE A 51 -35.37 -6.52 -9.48
C PHE A 51 -36.12 -5.88 -10.65
N ILE A 52 -36.40 -6.69 -11.68
CA ILE A 52 -37.06 -6.30 -12.92
C ILE A 52 -38.26 -7.23 -13.11
N PHE A 53 -39.44 -6.67 -13.38
CA PHE A 53 -40.68 -7.42 -13.54
C PHE A 53 -41.27 -7.15 -14.93
N PRO A 54 -40.77 -7.83 -15.99
CA PRO A 54 -41.13 -7.54 -17.38
C PRO A 54 -42.63 -7.67 -17.61
N ASP A 55 -43.22 -6.80 -18.42
CA ASP A 55 -44.53 -7.09 -18.99
C ASP A 55 -44.39 -8.16 -20.09
N LYS A 56 -45.28 -9.16 -20.09
CA LYS A 56 -45.24 -10.24 -21.10
C LYS A 56 -45.85 -9.78 -22.42
N GLU A 57 -46.62 -8.70 -22.41
CA GLU A 57 -47.32 -8.16 -23.58
C GLU A 57 -46.48 -7.08 -24.30
N ASP A 58 -45.39 -6.60 -23.69
CA ASP A 58 -44.44 -5.66 -24.30
C ASP A 58 -43.18 -6.39 -24.77
N ASP A 59 -43.23 -6.88 -26.01
CA ASP A 59 -42.10 -7.57 -26.66
C ASP A 59 -40.84 -6.69 -26.76
N GLU A 60 -40.97 -5.37 -26.85
CA GLU A 60 -39.84 -4.45 -26.96
C GLU A 60 -39.17 -4.21 -25.59
N GLU A 61 -39.96 -4.12 -24.51
CA GLU A 61 -39.45 -4.09 -23.14
C GLU A 61 -38.69 -5.39 -22.83
N LEU A 62 -39.28 -6.54 -23.14
CA LEU A 62 -38.67 -7.84 -22.89
C LEU A 62 -37.33 -7.98 -23.63
N LYS A 63 -37.25 -7.54 -24.89
CA LYS A 63 -35.99 -7.52 -25.66
C LYS A 63 -34.91 -6.64 -25.01
N LYS A 64 -35.28 -5.50 -24.43
CA LYS A 64 -34.32 -4.62 -23.72
C LYS A 64 -33.80 -5.29 -22.45
N ILE A 65 -34.67 -5.89 -21.66
CA ILE A 65 -34.32 -6.56 -20.40
C ILE A 65 -33.42 -7.78 -20.65
N LEU A 66 -33.77 -8.61 -21.65
CA LEU A 66 -32.96 -9.79 -22.01
C LEU A 66 -31.56 -9.37 -22.48
N ARG A 67 -31.45 -8.27 -23.22
CA ARG A 67 -30.16 -7.71 -23.64
C ARG A 67 -29.34 -7.22 -22.44
N GLU A 68 -29.96 -6.50 -21.50
CA GLU A 68 -29.27 -6.07 -20.27
C GLU A 68 -28.70 -7.28 -19.53
N CYS A 69 -29.49 -8.37 -19.41
CA CYS A 69 -29.04 -9.61 -18.78
C CYS A 69 -27.85 -10.24 -19.52
N GLU A 70 -27.92 -10.34 -20.85
CA GLU A 70 -26.87 -10.94 -21.68
C GLU A 70 -25.55 -10.16 -21.59
N ILE A 71 -25.62 -8.82 -21.65
CA ILE A 71 -24.43 -7.94 -21.51
C ILE A 71 -23.82 -8.11 -20.12
N THR A 72 -24.68 -8.05 -19.10
CA THR A 72 -24.32 -8.14 -17.68
C THR A 72 -23.68 -9.49 -17.33
N GLU A 73 -24.17 -10.60 -17.89
CA GLU A 73 -23.67 -11.95 -17.64
C GLU A 73 -22.31 -12.23 -18.31
N ASN A 74 -22.07 -11.65 -19.48
CA ASN A 74 -20.85 -11.89 -20.27
C ASN A 74 -19.74 -10.85 -20.04
N LEU A 75 -20.02 -9.77 -19.31
CA LEU A 75 -19.06 -8.71 -19.08
C LEU A 75 -17.92 -9.18 -18.15
N LYS A 76 -16.68 -9.08 -18.64
CA LYS A 76 -15.49 -9.38 -17.85
C LYS A 76 -15.37 -8.41 -16.67
N PRO A 77 -14.95 -8.87 -15.48
CA PRO A 77 -14.72 -7.99 -14.32
C PRO A 77 -13.68 -6.90 -14.62
N HIS A 78 -13.90 -5.71 -14.07
CA HIS A 78 -12.98 -4.58 -14.16
C HIS A 78 -13.09 -3.71 -12.90
N GLU A 79 -12.03 -3.01 -12.51
CA GLU A 79 -12.02 -2.19 -11.29
C GLU A 79 -13.01 -1.03 -11.37
N ASN A 80 -13.14 -0.39 -12.52
CA ASN A 80 -14.03 0.76 -12.73
C ASN A 80 -15.41 0.41 -13.32
N VAL A 81 -15.84 -0.84 -13.20
CA VAL A 81 -17.16 -1.29 -13.63
C VAL A 81 -17.82 -2.06 -12.48
N VAL A 82 -19.11 -1.81 -12.23
CA VAL A 82 -19.82 -2.50 -11.16
C VAL A 82 -19.79 -4.01 -11.40
N ARG A 83 -19.27 -4.74 -10.41
CA ARG A 83 -19.15 -6.19 -10.51
C ARG A 83 -20.53 -6.83 -10.51
N ILE A 84 -20.82 -7.56 -11.58
CA ILE A 84 -21.98 -8.44 -11.66
C ILE A 84 -21.62 -9.77 -10.99
N ILE A 85 -22.47 -10.21 -10.08
CA ILE A 85 -22.29 -11.47 -9.34
C ILE A 85 -23.11 -12.57 -9.99
N LYS A 86 -24.40 -12.30 -10.25
CA LYS A 86 -25.32 -13.32 -10.77
C LYS A 86 -26.55 -12.67 -11.40
N VAL A 87 -26.99 -13.21 -12.53
CA VAL A 87 -28.33 -12.94 -13.08
C VAL A 87 -29.20 -14.17 -12.82
N SER A 88 -30.44 -13.97 -12.37
CA SER A 88 -31.38 -15.08 -12.16
C SER A 88 -32.82 -14.67 -12.42
N SER A 89 -33.64 -15.64 -12.82
CA SER A 89 -35.07 -15.46 -13.04
C SER A 89 -35.86 -16.40 -12.14
N ALA A 90 -36.99 -15.94 -11.61
CA ALA A 90 -37.87 -16.73 -10.78
C ALA A 90 -39.33 -16.29 -10.97
N GLU A 91 -40.26 -17.19 -10.62
CA GLU A 91 -41.65 -16.81 -10.43
C GLU A 91 -41.84 -16.21 -9.03
N TYR A 92 -42.54 -15.08 -8.97
CA TYR A 92 -42.91 -14.41 -7.73
C TYR A 92 -44.41 -14.58 -7.51
N SER A 93 -44.79 -14.95 -6.29
CA SER A 93 -46.13 -14.80 -5.73
C SER A 93 -46.26 -13.48 -4.95
N MET A 94 -47.48 -13.16 -4.51
CA MET A 94 -47.74 -12.01 -3.62
C MET A 94 -46.84 -12.01 -2.38
N THR A 95 -46.68 -13.17 -1.74
CA THR A 95 -45.84 -13.32 -0.54
C THR A 95 -44.38 -13.04 -0.84
N THR A 96 -43.83 -13.56 -1.94
CA THR A 96 -42.43 -13.33 -2.29
C THR A 96 -42.18 -11.91 -2.79
N LEU A 97 -43.15 -11.29 -3.46
CA LEU A 97 -43.06 -9.89 -3.89
C LEU A 97 -42.96 -8.95 -2.68
N ASN A 98 -43.82 -9.14 -1.68
CA ASN A 98 -43.80 -8.33 -0.46
C ASN A 98 -42.50 -8.51 0.35
N ARG A 99 -41.80 -9.64 0.22
CA ARG A 99 -40.49 -9.86 0.85
C ARG A 99 -39.35 -9.13 0.15
N VAL A 100 -39.36 -9.05 -1.18
CA VAL A 100 -38.30 -8.36 -1.94
C VAL A 100 -38.54 -6.87 -2.11
N MET A 101 -39.79 -6.43 -2.00
CA MET A 101 -40.21 -5.03 -2.04
C MET A 101 -41.15 -4.72 -0.85
N PRO A 102 -40.66 -4.71 0.41
CA PRO A 102 -41.46 -4.38 1.59
C PRO A 102 -41.96 -2.92 1.58
N ASP A 103 -43.19 -2.66 2.02
CA ASP A 103 -43.77 -1.30 1.99
C ASP A 103 -43.01 -0.30 2.90
N ASN A 104 -42.41 -0.78 3.98
CA ASN A 104 -41.69 0.06 4.95
C ASN A 104 -40.32 0.56 4.48
N ILE A 105 -39.78 0.03 3.38
CA ILE A 105 -38.48 0.44 2.84
C ILE A 105 -38.56 1.04 1.43
N LEU A 106 -39.77 1.14 0.87
CA LEU A 106 -40.00 1.80 -0.42
C LEU A 106 -40.22 3.31 -0.21
N PRO A 107 -39.59 4.17 -1.03
CA PRO A 107 -39.89 5.59 -1.02
C PRO A 107 -41.36 5.85 -1.35
N SER A 108 -41.94 6.92 -0.77
CA SER A 108 -43.32 7.34 -1.01
C SER A 108 -43.56 7.94 -2.41
N GLU A 109 -42.52 8.07 -3.23
CA GLU A 109 -42.61 8.57 -4.59
C GLU A 109 -43.48 7.65 -5.47
N GLU A 110 -44.35 8.27 -6.27
CA GLU A 110 -45.35 7.60 -7.13
C GLU A 110 -44.74 6.50 -8.01
N GLY A 111 -43.50 6.71 -8.45
CA GLY A 111 -42.77 5.76 -9.28
C GLY A 111 -42.52 4.38 -8.65
N TYR A 112 -42.23 4.31 -7.36
CA TYR A 112 -41.91 3.07 -6.65
C TYR A 112 -43.18 2.31 -6.26
N LEU A 113 -44.18 3.04 -5.77
CA LEU A 113 -45.49 2.50 -5.44
C LEU A 113 -46.21 2.00 -6.69
N GLY A 114 -46.12 2.75 -7.80
CA GLY A 114 -46.70 2.35 -9.08
C GLY A 114 -46.12 1.04 -9.63
N LEU A 115 -44.81 0.80 -9.50
CA LEU A 115 -44.20 -0.47 -9.92
C LEU A 115 -44.76 -1.65 -9.10
N LYS A 116 -44.83 -1.49 -7.77
CA LYS A 116 -45.34 -2.54 -6.89
C LYS A 116 -46.82 -2.82 -7.15
N GLU A 117 -47.63 -1.79 -7.36
CA GLU A 117 -49.06 -1.96 -7.62
C GLU A 117 -49.32 -2.61 -8.98
N ARG A 118 -48.56 -2.26 -10.03
CA ARG A 118 -48.60 -2.99 -11.31
C ARG A 118 -48.31 -4.48 -11.13
N CYS A 119 -47.29 -4.82 -10.33
CA CYS A 119 -46.97 -6.21 -10.03
C CYS A 119 -48.10 -6.91 -9.24
N ARG A 120 -48.69 -6.23 -8.23
CA ARG A 120 -49.82 -6.75 -7.44
C ARG A 120 -51.04 -7.03 -8.30
N ASN A 121 -51.38 -6.14 -9.22
CA ASN A 121 -52.54 -6.32 -10.10
C ASN A 121 -52.34 -7.49 -11.08
N ARG A 122 -51.14 -7.64 -11.65
CA ARG A 122 -50.81 -8.81 -12.48
C ARG A 122 -50.88 -10.11 -11.67
N LEU A 123 -50.41 -10.09 -10.42
CA LEU A 123 -50.49 -11.24 -9.51
C LEU A 123 -51.94 -11.63 -9.14
N LYS A 124 -52.87 -10.67 -9.02
CA LYS A 124 -54.29 -10.96 -8.78
C LYS A 124 -54.91 -11.76 -9.94
N ILE A 125 -54.41 -11.57 -11.17
CA ILE A 125 -54.92 -12.24 -12.37
C ILE A 125 -54.25 -13.61 -12.57
N SER A 126 -52.91 -13.68 -12.53
CA SER A 126 -52.16 -14.88 -12.91
C SER A 126 -51.67 -15.73 -11.74
N GLY A 127 -51.80 -15.27 -10.48
CA GLY A 127 -51.28 -15.91 -9.26
C GLY A 127 -49.76 -15.84 -9.11
N LYS A 128 -49.01 -15.82 -10.22
CA LYS A 128 -47.55 -15.69 -10.28
C LYS A 128 -47.11 -14.79 -11.42
N ILE A 129 -46.02 -14.04 -11.23
CA ILE A 129 -45.38 -13.22 -12.27
C ILE A 129 -43.91 -13.58 -12.41
N LEU A 130 -43.35 -13.42 -13.61
CA LEU A 130 -41.92 -13.57 -13.84
C LEU A 130 -41.18 -12.36 -13.28
N GLY A 131 -40.12 -12.59 -12.52
CA GLY A 131 -39.19 -11.56 -12.09
C GLY A 131 -37.75 -11.96 -12.39
N ILE A 132 -36.98 -10.98 -12.84
CA ILE A 132 -35.54 -11.09 -13.09
C ILE A 132 -34.83 -10.34 -11.97
N SER A 133 -33.70 -10.88 -11.51
CA SER A 133 -32.86 -10.26 -10.50
C SER A 133 -31.41 -10.28 -10.94
N ILE A 134 -30.77 -9.10 -10.88
CA ILE A 134 -29.36 -8.91 -11.17
C ILE A 134 -28.67 -8.58 -9.85
N GLN A 135 -27.90 -9.53 -9.33
CA GLN A 135 -27.07 -9.37 -8.15
C GLN A 135 -25.73 -8.73 -8.53
N MET A 136 -25.36 -7.65 -7.85
CA MET A 136 -24.17 -6.85 -8.12
C MET A 136 -23.44 -6.46 -6.83
N GLY A 137 -22.18 -6.07 -6.94
CA GLY A 137 -21.40 -5.53 -5.83
C GLY A 137 -22.05 -4.25 -5.29
N LEU A 138 -22.13 -4.11 -3.97
CA LEU A 138 -22.64 -2.90 -3.33
C LEU A 138 -21.64 -1.75 -3.50
N CYS A 139 -22.11 -0.62 -4.02
CA CYS A 139 -21.33 0.61 -4.20
C CYS A 139 -21.86 1.70 -3.25
N GLY A 140 -21.09 2.78 -3.10
CA GLY A 140 -21.49 3.99 -2.37
C GLY A 140 -22.39 4.91 -3.19
N GLU A 141 -22.35 6.19 -2.84
CA GLU A 141 -23.09 7.25 -3.54
C GLU A 141 -22.66 7.40 -5.00
N ASP A 142 -23.58 7.92 -5.82
CA ASP A 142 -23.33 8.27 -7.22
C ASP A 142 -22.59 9.61 -7.36
N LEU A 143 -22.00 9.82 -8.54
CA LEU A 143 -21.24 11.02 -8.89
C LEU A 143 -22.14 12.27 -8.93
N ARG A 144 -23.45 12.12 -9.20
CA ARG A 144 -24.37 13.26 -9.13
C ARG A 144 -24.48 13.79 -7.70
N LYS A 145 -24.63 12.92 -6.71
CA LYS A 145 -24.65 13.31 -5.29
C LYS A 145 -23.35 14.01 -4.89
N TRP A 146 -22.21 13.58 -5.45
CA TRP A 146 -20.92 14.24 -5.22
C TRP A 146 -20.87 15.66 -5.81
N LEU A 147 -21.30 15.82 -7.06
CA LEU A 147 -21.35 17.12 -7.75
C LEU A 147 -22.27 18.14 -7.07
N ASN A 148 -23.32 17.68 -6.39
CA ASN A 148 -24.29 18.54 -5.71
C ASN A 148 -23.85 18.97 -4.30
N LYS A 149 -22.70 18.51 -3.79
CA LYS A 149 -22.20 18.93 -2.49
C LYS A 149 -21.88 20.42 -2.47
N GLU A 150 -22.16 21.08 -1.35
CA GLU A 150 -21.66 22.42 -1.09
C GLU A 150 -20.15 22.36 -0.89
N ILE A 151 -19.42 22.92 -1.84
CA ILE A 151 -17.97 23.04 -1.81
C ILE A 151 -17.67 24.47 -1.35
N LEU A 152 -17.37 24.62 -0.06
CA LEU A 152 -17.12 25.93 0.57
C LEU A 152 -15.88 26.64 -0.02
N ALA A 153 -14.89 25.87 -0.49
CA ALA A 153 -13.76 26.35 -1.30
C ALA A 153 -13.12 25.19 -2.08
N PRO A 154 -12.58 25.42 -3.30
CA PRO A 154 -11.76 24.43 -3.99
C PRO A 154 -10.53 24.09 -3.16
N SER A 155 -10.48 22.87 -2.62
CA SER A 155 -9.27 22.33 -1.98
C SER A 155 -8.45 21.55 -3.01
N ILE A 156 -7.15 21.36 -2.76
CA ILE A 156 -6.32 20.53 -3.64
C ILE A 156 -6.88 19.08 -3.71
N ASN A 157 -7.51 18.62 -2.62
CA ASN A 157 -8.23 17.34 -2.57
C ASN A 157 -9.38 17.27 -3.59
N LEU A 158 -10.06 18.37 -3.87
CA LEU A 158 -11.15 18.42 -4.85
C LEU A 158 -10.65 18.24 -6.28
N LEU A 159 -9.64 19.02 -6.67
CA LEU A 159 -9.00 18.95 -8.00
C LEU A 159 -8.50 17.53 -8.26
N PHE A 160 -7.92 16.90 -7.24
CA PHE A 160 -7.46 15.53 -7.28
C PHE A 160 -8.58 14.52 -7.50
N VAL A 161 -9.68 14.62 -6.76
CA VAL A 161 -10.83 13.73 -6.93
C VAL A 161 -11.42 13.89 -8.34
N GLN A 162 -11.50 15.10 -8.89
CA GLN A 162 -11.97 15.33 -10.26
C GLN A 162 -11.14 14.52 -11.28
N ILE A 163 -9.82 14.58 -11.19
CA ILE A 163 -8.90 13.85 -12.06
C ILE A 163 -9.13 12.34 -11.96
N LEU A 164 -9.15 11.79 -10.75
CA LEU A 164 -9.26 10.35 -10.55
C LEU A 164 -10.61 9.83 -11.01
N VAL A 165 -11.68 10.56 -10.74
CA VAL A 165 -13.01 10.27 -11.28
C VAL A 165 -12.94 10.21 -12.81
N ILE A 166 -12.27 11.17 -13.49
CA ILE A 166 -12.12 11.16 -14.95
C ILE A 166 -11.32 9.94 -15.43
N LYS A 167 -10.17 9.64 -14.81
CA LYS A 167 -9.35 8.46 -15.15
C LYS A 167 -10.14 7.16 -15.01
N ASP A 168 -10.81 6.99 -13.88
CA ASP A 168 -11.64 5.82 -13.59
C ASP A 168 -12.79 5.67 -14.59
N MET A 169 -13.48 6.78 -14.91
CA MET A 169 -14.56 6.79 -15.91
C MET A 169 -14.04 6.37 -17.29
N VAL A 170 -12.90 6.92 -17.73
CA VAL A 170 -12.31 6.61 -19.03
C VAL A 170 -11.85 5.15 -19.08
N ALA A 171 -11.19 4.65 -18.03
CA ALA A 171 -10.78 3.26 -17.92
C ALA A 171 -11.98 2.28 -17.96
N GLY A 172 -13.06 2.61 -17.23
CA GLY A 172 -14.29 1.83 -17.26
C GLY A 172 -14.95 1.81 -18.65
N LEU A 173 -15.03 2.95 -19.33
CA LEU A 173 -15.57 3.05 -20.69
C LEU A 173 -14.69 2.31 -21.72
N ALA A 174 -13.37 2.45 -21.62
CA ALA A 174 -12.42 1.74 -22.47
C ALA A 174 -12.59 0.22 -22.33
N HIS A 175 -12.78 -0.28 -21.10
CA HIS A 175 -13.09 -1.68 -20.86
C HIS A 175 -14.41 -2.11 -21.51
N LEU A 176 -15.49 -1.32 -21.39
CA LEU A 176 -16.76 -1.63 -22.06
C LEU A 176 -16.58 -1.71 -23.58
N HIS A 177 -15.93 -0.71 -24.18
CA HIS A 177 -15.71 -0.65 -25.63
C HIS A 177 -14.82 -1.79 -26.15
N LYS A 178 -13.77 -2.16 -25.39
CA LYS A 178 -12.92 -3.33 -25.69
C LYS A 178 -13.69 -4.65 -25.68
N ASN A 179 -14.77 -4.73 -24.89
CA ASN A 179 -15.71 -5.86 -24.89
C ASN A 179 -16.89 -5.61 -25.85
N HIS A 180 -16.77 -4.67 -26.79
CA HIS A 180 -17.77 -4.32 -27.79
C HIS A 180 -19.11 -3.87 -27.21
N ILE A 181 -19.12 -3.19 -26.06
CA ILE A 181 -20.34 -2.71 -25.38
C ILE A 181 -20.38 -1.18 -25.38
N LEU A 182 -21.49 -0.61 -25.82
CA LEU A 182 -21.83 0.82 -25.71
C LEU A 182 -22.74 1.03 -24.52
N HIS A 183 -22.42 2.02 -23.66
CA HIS A 183 -23.24 2.35 -22.49
C HIS A 183 -24.56 3.05 -22.85
N ARG A 184 -24.49 4.02 -23.77
CA ARG A 184 -25.61 4.86 -24.28
C ARG A 184 -26.37 5.73 -23.28
N ASP A 185 -26.25 5.49 -21.97
CA ASP A 185 -26.81 6.35 -20.91
C ASP A 185 -25.73 6.77 -19.92
N PHE A 186 -24.58 7.22 -20.43
CA PHE A 186 -23.47 7.61 -19.58
C PHE A 186 -23.72 8.99 -18.96
N LYS A 187 -23.94 9.02 -17.65
CA LYS A 187 -24.29 10.21 -16.86
C LYS A 187 -23.79 10.07 -15.40
N PRO A 188 -23.65 11.15 -14.63
CA PRO A 188 -23.14 11.08 -13.26
C PRO A 188 -23.93 10.14 -12.33
N GLU A 189 -25.23 9.97 -12.55
CA GLU A 189 -26.09 9.07 -11.76
C GLU A 189 -25.73 7.59 -11.96
N ASN A 190 -25.07 7.25 -13.08
CA ASN A 190 -24.66 5.89 -13.45
C ASN A 190 -23.18 5.60 -13.12
N VAL A 191 -22.51 6.53 -12.45
CA VAL A 191 -21.12 6.39 -11.99
C VAL A 191 -21.13 6.44 -10.45
N MET A 192 -20.74 5.36 -9.79
CA MET A 192 -20.81 5.22 -8.32
C MET A 192 -19.43 5.13 -7.69
N PHE A 193 -19.25 5.71 -6.52
CA PHE A 193 -18.06 5.48 -5.71
C PHE A 193 -18.01 4.05 -5.19
N ALA A 194 -16.82 3.47 -5.03
CA ALA A 194 -16.67 2.08 -4.60
C ALA A 194 -17.28 1.81 -3.21
N LYS A 195 -17.29 2.82 -2.33
CA LYS A 195 -17.88 2.77 -0.98
C LYS A 195 -18.48 4.12 -0.61
N SER A 196 -19.22 4.13 0.50
CA SER A 196 -19.74 5.34 1.14
C SER A 196 -18.65 6.40 1.38
N ASP A 197 -19.09 7.62 1.66
CA ASP A 197 -18.21 8.78 1.87
C ASP A 197 -17.40 9.16 0.62
N PHE A 198 -17.92 8.83 -0.57
CA PHE A 198 -17.30 9.16 -1.86
C PHE A 198 -15.89 8.58 -2.00
N THR A 199 -15.72 7.34 -1.53
CA THR A 199 -14.43 6.64 -1.57
C THR A 199 -14.17 6.07 -2.96
N LEU A 200 -13.06 6.49 -3.58
CA LEU A 200 -12.58 5.99 -4.88
C LEU A 200 -12.15 4.50 -4.83
N PRO A 201 -12.05 3.81 -5.97
CA PRO A 201 -12.32 4.30 -7.34
C PRO A 201 -13.81 4.47 -7.64
N VAL A 202 -14.15 5.18 -8.72
CA VAL A 202 -15.52 5.14 -9.26
C VAL A 202 -15.76 3.95 -10.19
N LYS A 203 -17.02 3.53 -10.27
CA LYS A 203 -17.50 2.34 -10.98
C LYS A 203 -18.71 2.68 -11.84
N ILE A 204 -18.65 2.32 -13.12
CA ILE A 204 -19.77 2.48 -14.06
C ILE A 204 -20.80 1.37 -13.83
N GLY A 205 -22.08 1.72 -13.78
CA GLY A 205 -23.18 0.75 -13.77
C GLY A 205 -24.44 1.26 -14.45
N ASP A 206 -25.53 0.52 -14.26
CA ASP A 206 -26.79 0.62 -15.00
C ASP A 206 -26.66 0.34 -16.52
N PHE A 207 -26.66 -0.94 -16.87
CA PHE A 207 -26.50 -1.41 -18.25
C PHE A 207 -27.82 -1.52 -19.04
N GLY A 208 -28.92 -0.94 -18.53
CA GLY A 208 -30.27 -1.11 -19.10
C GLY A 208 -30.45 -0.55 -20.51
N LEU A 209 -29.57 0.36 -20.94
CA LEU A 209 -29.57 0.94 -22.29
C LEU A 209 -28.37 0.48 -23.14
N CYS A 210 -27.56 -0.45 -22.61
CA CYS A 210 -26.37 -0.94 -23.30
C CYS A 210 -26.71 -1.71 -24.58
N ARG A 211 -25.78 -1.65 -25.54
CA ARG A 211 -25.85 -2.43 -26.78
C ARG A 211 -24.48 -2.95 -27.20
N ASN A 212 -24.46 -4.08 -27.89
CA ASN A 212 -23.27 -4.55 -28.58
C ASN A 212 -22.99 -3.63 -29.78
N LEU A 213 -21.74 -3.24 -29.95
CA LEU A 213 -21.23 -2.52 -31.12
C LEU A 213 -21.53 -3.32 -32.38
N ARG A 214 -22.30 -2.73 -33.30
CA ARG A 214 -22.42 -3.22 -34.68
C ARG A 214 -21.24 -2.69 -35.51
N SER A 215 -20.85 -3.39 -36.57
CA SER A 215 -19.71 -3.02 -37.43
C SER A 215 -19.81 -1.62 -38.07
N GLU A 216 -20.99 -0.99 -38.07
CA GLU A 216 -21.25 0.34 -38.63
C GLU A 216 -21.64 1.39 -37.57
N GLU A 217 -21.85 1.01 -36.30
CA GLU A 217 -22.18 1.96 -35.24
C GLU A 217 -20.89 2.57 -34.67
N SER A 218 -20.69 3.87 -34.90
CA SER A 218 -19.54 4.59 -34.36
C SER A 218 -19.53 4.55 -32.81
N GLN A 219 -18.35 4.25 -32.24
CA GLN A 219 -18.08 4.34 -30.80
C GLN A 219 -18.37 5.74 -30.23
N ASN A 220 -18.52 6.76 -31.10
CA ASN A 220 -18.89 8.14 -30.79
C ASN A 220 -20.22 8.31 -30.07
N SER A 221 -21.13 7.34 -30.15
CA SER A 221 -22.45 7.46 -29.53
C SER A 221 -22.42 7.36 -27.99
N THR A 222 -21.35 6.80 -27.41
CA THR A 222 -21.20 6.61 -25.94
C THR A 222 -20.28 7.64 -25.28
N LEU A 223 -19.57 8.47 -26.07
CA LEU A 223 -18.54 9.35 -25.54
C LEU A 223 -19.10 10.35 -24.50
N THR A 224 -18.26 10.55 -23.50
CA THR A 224 -18.28 11.30 -22.23
C THR A 224 -18.67 12.78 -22.31
N ARG A 225 -19.50 13.16 -23.31
CA ARG A 225 -19.69 14.53 -23.83
C ARG A 225 -19.82 15.60 -22.76
N LEU A 226 -20.54 15.30 -21.68
CA LEU A 226 -20.80 16.27 -20.62
C LEU A 226 -20.19 15.88 -19.28
N VAL A 227 -19.95 14.60 -19.02
CA VAL A 227 -19.57 14.16 -17.67
C VAL A 227 -18.18 14.64 -17.28
N ILE A 228 -17.22 14.65 -18.22
CA ILE A 228 -15.88 15.22 -17.95
C ILE A 228 -16.00 16.72 -17.66
N TRP A 229 -16.83 17.44 -18.41
CA TRP A 229 -17.06 18.89 -18.18
C TRP A 229 -17.75 19.15 -16.83
N GLU A 230 -18.78 18.37 -16.51
CA GLU A 230 -19.50 18.42 -15.24
C GLU A 230 -18.55 18.17 -14.06
N VAL A 231 -17.63 17.22 -14.19
CA VAL A 231 -16.61 16.94 -13.17
C VAL A 231 -15.62 18.09 -13.05
N CYS A 232 -15.00 18.54 -14.15
CA CYS A 232 -13.96 19.59 -14.13
C CYS A 232 -14.49 20.94 -13.61
N GLN A 233 -15.70 21.33 -13.99
CA GLN A 233 -16.29 22.63 -13.65
C GLN A 233 -17.38 22.56 -12.57
N LEU A 234 -17.60 21.39 -11.96
CA LEU A 234 -18.58 21.18 -10.88
C LEU A 234 -19.98 21.67 -11.24
N LEU A 235 -20.41 21.40 -12.47
CA LEU A 235 -21.66 21.92 -13.01
C LEU A 235 -22.86 21.24 -12.33
N LYS A 236 -23.82 22.06 -11.87
CA LYS A 236 -25.06 21.58 -11.24
C LYS A 236 -26.10 21.19 -12.30
N SER A 237 -27.04 20.31 -11.91
CA SER A 237 -28.05 19.77 -12.82
C SER A 237 -28.95 20.82 -13.49
N ASN A 238 -29.22 21.94 -12.82
CA ASN A 238 -30.09 23.02 -13.28
C ASN A 238 -29.45 23.90 -14.38
N GLU A 239 -28.13 23.93 -14.50
CA GLU A 239 -27.40 24.78 -15.46
C GLU A 239 -27.04 24.04 -16.77
N LYS A 240 -27.01 22.70 -16.70
CA LYS A 240 -26.51 21.80 -17.74
C LYS A 240 -27.12 22.02 -19.13
N LYS A 241 -28.45 22.05 -19.23
CA LYS A 241 -29.15 22.11 -20.52
C LYS A 241 -28.82 23.39 -21.28
N ARG A 242 -28.86 24.53 -20.57
CA ARG A 242 -28.55 25.85 -21.14
C ARG A 242 -27.09 25.97 -21.56
N LEU A 243 -26.15 25.50 -20.73
CA LEU A 243 -24.72 25.56 -21.05
C LEU A 243 -24.35 24.66 -22.23
N PHE A 244 -24.97 23.48 -22.32
CA PHE A 244 -24.76 22.56 -23.44
C PHE A 244 -25.24 23.16 -24.77
N ASP A 245 -26.45 23.75 -24.78
CA ASP A 245 -26.98 24.36 -25.99
C ASP A 245 -26.07 25.50 -26.48
N ARG A 246 -25.56 26.33 -25.56
CA ARG A 246 -24.63 27.43 -25.90
C ARG A 246 -23.27 26.94 -26.40
N LEU A 247 -22.70 25.92 -25.77
CA LEU A 247 -21.42 25.37 -26.21
C LEU A 247 -21.52 24.73 -27.60
N ILE A 248 -22.57 23.95 -27.86
CA ILE A 248 -22.68 23.15 -29.09
C ILE A 248 -23.35 23.91 -30.23
N ASN A 249 -24.46 24.59 -29.96
CA ASN A 249 -25.24 25.25 -31.01
C ASN A 249 -24.71 26.66 -31.27
N ASP A 250 -24.40 27.41 -30.21
CA ASP A 250 -23.93 28.80 -30.31
C ASP A 250 -22.40 28.90 -30.43
N LYS A 251 -21.68 27.76 -30.35
CA LYS A 251 -20.22 27.64 -30.46
C LYS A 251 -19.46 28.49 -29.44
N GLU A 252 -20.02 28.64 -28.24
CA GLU A 252 -19.43 29.42 -27.17
C GLU A 252 -18.33 28.64 -26.42
N GLU A 253 -17.20 28.36 -27.09
CA GLU A 253 -16.08 27.58 -26.52
C GLU A 253 -15.40 28.26 -25.30
N HIS A 254 -15.65 29.55 -25.09
CA HIS A 254 -15.18 30.29 -23.91
C HIS A 254 -15.87 29.86 -22.60
N LEU A 255 -16.99 29.10 -22.68
CA LEU A 255 -17.67 28.52 -21.53
C LEU A 255 -16.89 27.37 -20.88
N VAL A 256 -15.98 26.76 -21.64
CA VAL A 256 -15.05 25.75 -21.15
C VAL A 256 -13.80 26.47 -20.67
N VAL A 257 -13.60 26.53 -19.36
CA VAL A 257 -12.43 27.17 -18.76
C VAL A 257 -11.29 26.17 -18.61
N ASP A 258 -10.07 26.68 -18.65
CA ASP A 258 -8.88 25.87 -18.37
C ASP A 258 -8.90 25.36 -16.93
N HIS A 259 -8.60 24.07 -16.75
CA HIS A 259 -8.48 23.49 -15.42
C HIS A 259 -7.11 23.85 -14.84
N PRO A 260 -7.01 24.28 -13.57
CA PRO A 260 -5.76 24.74 -12.98
C PRO A 260 -4.59 23.74 -13.09
N GLU A 261 -4.90 22.43 -12.97
CA GLU A 261 -3.90 21.36 -12.88
C GLU A 261 -3.89 20.38 -14.06
N ILE A 262 -4.84 20.47 -15.00
CA ILE A 262 -4.97 19.48 -16.08
C ILE A 262 -4.76 20.18 -17.42
N GLN A 263 -3.55 20.09 -17.95
CA GLN A 263 -3.25 20.63 -19.27
C GLN A 263 -4.03 19.88 -20.36
N GLY A 264 -4.57 20.63 -21.32
CA GLY A 264 -5.29 20.08 -22.46
C GLY A 264 -6.73 19.63 -22.18
N VAL A 265 -7.22 19.65 -20.93
CA VAL A 265 -8.60 19.21 -20.64
C VAL A 265 -9.66 20.10 -21.28
N ARG A 266 -9.40 21.40 -21.41
CA ARG A 266 -10.28 22.34 -22.11
C ARG A 266 -10.49 21.90 -23.56
N GLN A 267 -9.37 21.65 -24.27
CA GLN A 267 -9.41 21.21 -25.65
C GLN A 267 -10.09 19.83 -25.77
N LEU A 268 -9.81 18.91 -24.85
CA LEU A 268 -10.49 17.62 -24.78
C LEU A 268 -12.01 17.77 -24.65
N ILE A 269 -12.50 18.64 -23.76
CA ILE A 269 -13.95 18.88 -23.59
C ILE A 269 -14.56 19.45 -24.88
N ILE A 270 -13.90 20.41 -25.52
CA ILE A 270 -14.35 21.00 -26.80
C ILE A 270 -14.42 19.92 -27.87
N ASP A 271 -13.37 19.10 -28.03
CA ASP A 271 -13.31 18.05 -29.04
C ASP A 271 -14.32 16.92 -28.81
N LEU A 272 -14.67 16.64 -27.56
CA LEU A 272 -15.74 15.69 -27.21
C LEU A 272 -17.14 16.26 -27.49
N THR A 273 -17.32 17.58 -27.43
CA THR A 273 -18.64 18.25 -27.51
C THR A 273 -18.99 18.80 -28.89
N LYS A 274 -18.13 18.64 -29.91
CA LYS A 274 -18.43 19.09 -31.29
C LYS A 274 -19.75 18.54 -31.84
N ARG A 275 -20.48 19.39 -32.58
CA ARG A 275 -21.82 19.12 -33.12
C ARG A 275 -21.83 17.94 -34.11
N LYS A 276 -20.92 17.93 -35.09
CA LYS A 276 -20.81 16.84 -36.08
C LYS A 276 -20.09 15.63 -35.48
N ALA A 277 -20.52 14.43 -35.89
CA ALA A 277 -19.92 13.20 -35.39
C ALA A 277 -18.49 12.98 -35.89
N ASP A 278 -18.21 13.38 -37.13
CA ASP A 278 -16.92 13.17 -37.79
C ASP A 278 -15.82 14.11 -37.26
N ASP A 279 -16.22 15.26 -36.71
CA ASP A 279 -15.27 16.25 -36.17
C ASP A 279 -14.85 15.95 -34.73
N ARG A 280 -15.48 14.96 -34.08
CA ARG A 280 -15.21 14.56 -32.68
C ARG A 280 -14.03 13.60 -32.59
N ILE A 281 -13.50 13.45 -31.38
CA ILE A 281 -12.62 12.31 -31.05
C ILE A 281 -13.37 11.01 -31.37
N GLN A 282 -12.71 10.13 -32.14
CA GLN A 282 -13.36 8.97 -32.78
C GLN A 282 -13.25 7.67 -31.96
N SER A 283 -12.34 7.62 -30.99
CA SER A 283 -12.09 6.43 -30.17
C SER A 283 -11.88 6.77 -28.70
N ILE A 284 -12.31 5.86 -27.83
CA ILE A 284 -11.99 5.93 -26.39
C ILE A 284 -10.48 5.76 -26.13
N ASP A 285 -9.75 5.13 -27.05
CA ASP A 285 -8.30 4.95 -26.94
C ASP A 285 -7.55 6.28 -27.09
N GLU A 286 -8.03 7.18 -27.97
CA GLU A 286 -7.49 8.54 -28.09
C GLU A 286 -7.72 9.34 -26.79
N VAL A 287 -8.92 9.25 -26.22
CA VAL A 287 -9.23 9.86 -24.92
C VAL A 287 -8.35 9.26 -23.82
N SER A 288 -8.15 7.95 -23.84
CA SER A 288 -7.32 7.23 -22.86
C SER A 288 -5.87 7.69 -22.96
N GLY A 289 -5.31 7.81 -24.16
CA GLY A 289 -3.96 8.33 -24.38
C GLY A 289 -3.77 9.76 -23.84
N ILE A 290 -4.75 10.65 -24.07
CA ILE A 290 -4.71 12.02 -23.53
C ILE A 290 -4.76 12.01 -21.99
N VAL A 291 -5.67 11.23 -21.42
CA VAL A 291 -5.91 11.17 -19.96
C VAL A 291 -4.78 10.43 -19.22
N GLU A 292 -4.15 9.43 -19.84
CA GLU A 292 -2.97 8.73 -19.32
C GLU A 292 -1.72 9.61 -19.36
N ALA A 293 -1.57 10.45 -20.40
CA ALA A 293 -0.49 11.40 -20.53
C ALA A 293 -0.52 12.53 -19.48
N TRP A 294 -1.63 12.68 -18.75
CA TRP A 294 -1.68 13.54 -17.56
C TRP A 294 -0.74 12.97 -16.49
N THR A 295 0.50 13.46 -16.53
CA THR A 295 1.56 13.19 -15.54
C THR A 295 1.39 14.14 -14.36
N PHE A 296 1.31 13.56 -13.18
CA PHE A 296 1.04 14.31 -11.95
C PHE A 296 2.31 14.38 -11.12
N LYS A 297 2.94 15.56 -11.09
CA LYS A 297 3.66 16.02 -9.89
C LYS A 297 2.66 16.85 -9.08
N ILE A 298 1.70 16.18 -8.44
CA ILE A 298 0.87 16.88 -7.47
C ILE A 298 1.76 17.07 -6.26
N ASN A 299 2.29 18.28 -6.11
CA ASN A 299 3.01 18.70 -4.93
C ASN A 299 1.96 19.24 -3.94
N LEU A 300 1.39 18.35 -3.12
CA LEU A 300 0.54 18.79 -2.01
C LEU A 300 1.41 19.49 -0.99
N VAL A 301 0.90 20.58 -0.41
CA VAL A 301 1.52 21.21 0.74
C VAL A 301 0.66 20.93 1.95
N ALA A 302 1.16 20.11 2.88
CA ALA A 302 0.54 19.95 4.19
C ALA A 302 1.10 21.01 5.14
N ARG A 303 0.21 21.68 5.87
CA ARG A 303 0.56 22.76 6.82
C ARG A 303 0.40 22.38 8.29
N ASN A 304 -0.20 21.22 8.55
CA ASN A 304 -0.43 20.69 9.89
C ASN A 304 -0.69 19.17 9.83
N GLY A 305 -0.82 18.54 10.99
CA GLY A 305 -1.06 17.10 11.10
C GLY A 305 -2.41 16.61 10.56
N GLU A 306 -3.43 17.47 10.53
CA GLU A 306 -4.74 17.12 9.95
C GLU A 306 -4.66 17.08 8.43
N GLU A 307 -4.10 18.12 7.81
CA GLU A 307 -3.87 18.17 6.36
C GLU A 307 -3.00 17.00 5.89
N LEU A 308 -1.91 16.70 6.59
CA LEU A 308 -1.08 15.54 6.28
C LEU A 308 -1.89 14.23 6.35
N ARG A 309 -2.75 14.08 7.35
CA ARG A 309 -3.59 12.89 7.47
C ARG A 309 -4.59 12.78 6.32
N GLU A 310 -5.20 13.88 5.91
CA GLU A 310 -6.10 13.91 4.74
C GLU A 310 -5.35 13.50 3.45
N CYS A 311 -4.14 14.06 3.23
CA CYS A 311 -3.30 13.67 2.09
C CYS A 311 -2.96 12.18 2.09
N LEU A 312 -2.83 11.57 3.27
CA LEU A 312 -2.50 10.15 3.45
C LEU A 312 -3.71 9.19 3.45
N LYS A 313 -4.97 9.69 3.46
CA LYS A 313 -6.15 8.81 3.43
C LYS A 313 -6.31 8.06 2.10
N ASN A 314 -6.12 8.77 0.98
CA ASN A 314 -6.28 8.22 -0.38
C ASN A 314 -5.12 8.62 -1.31
N PRO A 315 -3.86 8.30 -0.96
CA PRO A 315 -2.73 8.69 -1.78
C PRO A 315 -2.68 7.84 -3.05
N VAL A 316 -2.38 8.48 -4.18
CA VAL A 316 -2.12 7.78 -5.46
C VAL A 316 -0.64 7.49 -5.65
N PRO A 317 -0.31 6.46 -6.44
CA PRO A 317 1.05 6.30 -6.94
C PRO A 317 1.55 7.57 -7.64
N GLY A 318 2.73 8.04 -7.26
CA GLY A 318 3.37 9.25 -7.80
C GLY A 318 3.06 10.54 -7.05
N LEU A 319 2.19 10.53 -6.03
CA LEU A 319 1.87 11.71 -5.22
C LEU A 319 3.11 12.24 -4.48
N GLU A 320 3.35 13.55 -4.50
CA GLU A 320 4.39 14.21 -3.72
C GLU A 320 3.76 15.13 -2.65
N ILE A 321 4.12 14.94 -1.38
CA ILE A 321 3.60 15.74 -0.27
C ILE A 321 4.77 16.52 0.33
N THR A 322 4.78 17.82 0.12
CA THR A 322 5.69 18.75 0.76
C THR A 322 5.14 19.16 2.13
N LEU A 323 5.92 18.96 3.18
CA LEU A 323 5.60 19.41 4.53
C LEU A 323 6.28 20.78 4.76
N ILE A 324 5.51 21.81 5.12
CA ILE A 324 6.11 23.04 5.60
C ILE A 324 6.77 22.82 6.97
N GLU A 325 7.68 23.73 7.32
CA GLU A 325 8.31 23.79 8.64
C GLU A 325 7.28 24.06 9.74
N CYS A 326 6.79 22.97 10.37
CA CYS A 326 5.94 23.01 11.54
C CYS A 326 5.91 21.64 12.25
N MET A 327 5.14 21.55 13.33
CA MET A 327 4.95 20.30 14.09
C MET A 327 3.68 19.55 13.64
N TYR A 328 3.85 18.32 13.18
CA TYR A 328 2.79 17.39 12.77
C TYR A 328 2.56 16.37 13.89
N SER A 329 1.54 16.59 14.70
CA SER A 329 1.19 15.70 15.81
C SER A 329 0.15 14.66 15.39
N GLY A 330 0.38 13.38 15.70
CA GLY A 330 -0.61 12.33 15.47
C GLY A 330 -0.02 10.98 15.07
N LYS A 331 -0.92 10.07 14.67
CA LYS A 331 -0.57 8.79 14.05
C LYS A 331 -0.81 8.89 12.55
N PHE A 332 0.23 8.64 11.77
CA PHE A 332 0.18 8.66 10.32
C PHE A 332 0.31 7.22 9.81
N GLU A 333 -0.63 6.80 8.98
CA GLU A 333 -0.66 5.46 8.38
C GLU A 333 -0.65 5.59 6.86
N MET A 334 0.26 4.87 6.20
CA MET A 334 0.42 4.88 4.75
C MET A 334 0.25 3.45 4.22
N LYS A 335 -0.74 3.21 3.36
CA LYS A 335 -1.21 1.87 2.96
C LYS A 335 -1.17 1.60 1.44
N ARG A 336 -0.50 2.45 0.68
CA ARG A 336 -0.47 2.44 -0.80
C ARG A 336 0.97 2.39 -1.30
N GLU A 337 1.22 2.69 -2.56
CA GLU A 337 2.57 2.58 -3.14
C GLU A 337 3.00 3.90 -3.79
N ASN A 338 4.31 4.10 -3.89
CA ASN A 338 4.93 5.16 -4.68
C ASN A 338 4.57 6.61 -4.27
N VAL A 339 4.41 6.89 -2.98
CA VAL A 339 4.22 8.27 -2.50
C VAL A 339 5.56 8.87 -2.07
N THR A 340 5.76 10.13 -2.41
CA THR A 340 6.90 10.93 -1.98
C THR A 340 6.47 11.89 -0.86
N ILE A 341 7.24 12.02 0.22
CA ILE A 341 7.02 13.00 1.29
C ILE A 341 8.33 13.74 1.55
N ILE A 342 8.31 15.07 1.47
CA ILE A 342 9.50 15.91 1.58
C ILE A 342 9.27 17.00 2.63
N GLY A 343 10.11 17.05 3.66
CA GLY A 343 10.15 18.19 4.58
C GLY A 343 10.89 19.39 3.99
N LYS A 344 10.39 20.61 4.27
CA LYS A 344 11.01 21.86 3.79
C LYS A 344 12.21 22.35 4.61
N GLY A 345 12.56 21.66 5.69
CA GLY A 345 13.71 22.06 6.50
C GLY A 345 13.70 21.52 7.92
N GLU A 346 14.64 22.03 8.70
CA GLU A 346 15.04 21.58 10.03
C GLU A 346 13.90 21.61 11.07
N GLN A 347 12.85 22.39 10.82
CA GLN A 347 11.68 22.52 11.69
C GLN A 347 10.48 21.65 11.26
N THR A 348 10.66 20.75 10.29
CA THR A 348 9.64 19.77 9.90
C THR A 348 9.62 18.61 10.89
N ILE A 349 8.79 18.72 11.93
CA ILE A 349 8.81 17.79 13.07
C ILE A 349 7.57 16.90 13.07
N ILE A 350 7.76 15.59 13.03
CA ILE A 350 6.73 14.59 13.28
C ILE A 350 6.72 14.23 14.77
N ARG A 351 5.59 14.49 15.45
CA ARG A 351 5.35 14.14 16.85
C ARG A 351 4.33 13.01 16.93
N GLY A 352 4.80 11.77 16.84
CA GLY A 352 3.98 10.57 16.96
C GLY A 352 4.47 9.40 16.10
N GLU A 353 3.58 8.46 15.81
CA GLU A 353 3.92 7.28 15.01
C GLU A 353 3.74 7.52 13.52
N PHE A 354 4.70 7.04 12.75
CA PHE A 354 4.68 7.06 11.30
C PHE A 354 4.81 5.62 10.79
N ASN A 355 3.67 5.04 10.41
CA ASN A 355 3.57 3.64 10.01
C ASN A 355 3.36 3.56 8.49
N ILE A 356 4.32 2.93 7.81
CA ILE A 356 4.32 2.72 6.37
C ILE A 356 4.07 1.24 6.11
N SER A 357 3.12 0.97 5.23
CA SER A 357 2.76 -0.36 4.74
C SER A 357 2.56 -0.29 3.23
N GLY A 358 3.62 -0.59 2.47
CA GLY A 358 3.60 -0.56 1.01
C GLY A 358 5.00 -0.42 0.39
N THR A 359 5.02 -0.25 -0.93
CA THR A 359 6.23 -0.34 -1.76
C THR A 359 6.55 0.99 -2.43
N GLY A 360 7.84 1.31 -2.59
CA GLY A 360 8.30 2.41 -3.44
C GLY A 360 8.12 3.82 -2.86
N TYR A 361 7.91 3.94 -1.54
CA TYR A 361 7.85 5.24 -0.88
C TYR A 361 9.19 5.98 -0.94
N LYS A 362 9.15 7.31 -1.02
CA LYS A 362 10.34 8.18 -0.93
C LYS A 362 10.11 9.23 0.14
N ILE A 363 10.87 9.20 1.22
CA ILE A 363 10.63 10.08 2.37
C ILE A 363 11.93 10.79 2.73
N SER A 364 11.89 12.12 2.82
CA SER A 364 13.09 12.88 3.14
C SER A 364 12.87 14.13 3.99
N ASN A 365 13.95 14.56 4.65
CA ASN A 365 14.07 15.80 5.44
C ASN A 365 13.07 15.87 6.60
N LEU A 366 12.94 14.79 7.38
CA LEU A 366 11.98 14.70 8.48
C LEU A 366 12.66 14.48 9.82
N LYS A 367 12.13 15.15 10.86
CA LYS A 367 12.56 14.95 12.25
C LYS A 367 11.46 14.33 13.10
N PHE A 368 11.75 13.21 13.74
CA PHE A 368 10.85 12.54 14.66
C PHE A 368 11.24 12.88 16.10
N ARG A 369 10.29 13.38 16.89
CA ARG A 369 10.51 13.74 18.30
C ARG A 369 9.41 13.19 19.22
N GLN A 370 9.78 12.89 20.46
CA GLN A 370 8.84 12.43 21.48
C GLN A 370 7.81 13.51 21.86
N GLY A 371 6.56 13.07 22.11
CA GLY A 371 5.54 13.90 22.76
C GLY A 371 5.53 13.78 24.28
N GLU A 372 4.82 14.69 24.97
CA GLU A 372 4.84 14.84 26.43
C GLU A 372 4.13 13.67 27.15
N VAL A 373 3.39 12.84 26.43
CA VAL A 373 2.65 11.71 27.01
C VAL A 373 3.41 10.42 26.79
N TYR A 374 4.00 9.94 27.88
CA TYR A 374 4.76 8.70 27.99
C TYR A 374 3.92 7.46 27.65
N LYS A 375 4.34 6.70 26.64
CA LYS A 375 4.02 5.27 26.54
C LYS A 375 5.30 4.50 26.23
N THR A 376 5.71 3.66 27.17
CA THR A 376 6.74 2.64 26.94
C THR A 376 6.33 1.78 25.74
N GLY A 377 7.21 1.61 24.75
CA GLY A 377 6.93 0.74 23.59
C GLY A 377 6.65 1.44 22.26
N LEU A 378 6.59 2.79 22.24
CA LEU A 378 6.37 3.54 21.00
C LEU A 378 7.58 3.44 20.06
N ARG A 379 7.28 3.19 18.77
CA ARG A 379 8.24 3.19 17.66
C ARG A 379 7.91 4.35 16.74
N TYR A 380 8.91 5.18 16.40
CA TYR A 380 8.68 6.36 15.58
C TYR A 380 8.38 6.03 14.13
N LEU A 381 9.22 5.20 13.53
CA LEU A 381 9.13 4.87 12.12
C LEU A 381 9.04 3.35 11.96
N LYS A 382 7.89 2.87 11.50
CA LYS A 382 7.71 1.46 11.13
C LYS A 382 7.53 1.39 9.62
N VAL A 383 8.39 0.62 8.95
CA VAL A 383 8.39 0.44 7.51
C VAL A 383 8.12 -1.03 7.21
N TYR A 384 6.93 -1.30 6.70
CA TYR A 384 6.53 -2.61 6.21
C TYR A 384 6.39 -2.56 4.69
N GLY A 385 7.22 -3.29 3.95
CA GLY A 385 7.19 -3.34 2.50
C GLY A 385 8.54 -3.07 1.86
N ASN A 386 8.55 -2.98 0.53
CA ASN A 386 9.77 -3.15 -0.26
C ASN A 386 10.15 -1.87 -1.02
N LYS A 387 11.41 -1.76 -1.45
CA LYS A 387 11.86 -0.68 -2.37
C LYS A 387 11.60 0.74 -1.86
N ASN A 388 11.46 0.94 -0.56
CA ASN A 388 11.25 2.26 0.03
C ASN A 388 12.59 2.98 0.23
N LYS A 389 12.61 4.30 0.06
CA LYS A 389 13.81 5.14 0.18
C LYS A 389 13.61 6.20 1.25
N PHE A 390 14.57 6.32 2.15
CA PHE A 390 14.61 7.29 3.23
C PHE A 390 15.92 8.06 3.17
N HIS A 391 15.85 9.38 3.22
CA HIS A 391 17.01 10.27 3.13
C HIS A 391 16.89 11.44 4.11
N ASP A 392 17.95 11.81 4.81
CA ASP A 392 17.94 12.93 5.77
C ASP A 392 16.83 12.80 6.82
N ILE A 393 16.93 11.74 7.62
CA ILE A 393 15.95 11.43 8.67
C ILE A 393 16.61 11.50 10.04
N SER A 394 16.05 12.35 10.91
CA SER A 394 16.52 12.48 12.29
C SER A 394 15.47 11.98 13.29
N LEU A 395 15.89 11.24 14.30
CA LEU A 395 15.02 10.76 15.37
C LEU A 395 15.64 11.10 16.73
N SER A 396 14.88 11.71 17.64
CA SER A 396 15.37 11.95 19.01
C SER A 396 14.34 11.79 20.12
N GLY A 397 14.81 11.18 21.23
CA GLY A 397 14.02 10.89 22.44
C GLY A 397 13.04 9.74 22.22
N GLY A 398 13.03 8.70 23.06
CA GLY A 398 12.01 7.63 23.01
C GLY A 398 12.58 6.21 23.14
N SER A 399 11.73 5.19 22.99
CA SER A 399 12.12 3.79 23.21
C SER A 399 12.70 3.10 21.97
N TYR A 400 12.13 3.33 20.78
CA TYR A 400 12.54 2.65 19.55
C TYR A 400 12.60 3.63 18.37
N GLY A 401 13.73 3.65 17.65
CA GLY A 401 13.91 4.46 16.45
C GLY A 401 13.16 3.90 15.23
N ILE A 402 13.87 3.18 14.37
CA ILE A 402 13.38 2.70 13.07
C ILE A 402 13.21 1.18 13.09
N VAL A 403 12.06 0.68 12.64
CA VAL A 403 11.84 -0.74 12.39
C VAL A 403 11.51 -0.97 10.93
N VAL A 404 12.29 -1.81 10.27
CA VAL A 404 12.18 -2.14 8.85
C VAL A 404 11.82 -3.62 8.71
N THR A 405 10.81 -3.90 7.90
CA THR A 405 10.40 -5.25 7.52
C THR A 405 10.07 -5.26 6.03
N GLY A 406 10.95 -5.88 5.25
CA GLY A 406 10.81 -6.00 3.79
C GLY A 406 12.15 -5.87 3.10
N ASP A 407 12.12 -5.92 1.77
CA ASP A 407 13.29 -6.12 0.94
C ASP A 407 13.61 -4.88 0.09
N HIS A 408 14.90 -4.71 -0.26
CA HIS A 408 15.36 -3.63 -1.14
C HIS A 408 15.05 -2.20 -0.63
N ASN A 409 14.90 -2.00 0.67
CA ASN A 409 14.74 -0.66 1.23
C ASN A 409 16.10 0.03 1.35
N GLN A 410 16.11 1.35 1.15
CA GLN A 410 17.30 2.20 1.20
C GLN A 410 17.14 3.25 2.29
N PHE A 411 18.14 3.38 3.15
CA PHE A 411 18.23 4.39 4.20
C PHE A 411 19.56 5.12 4.11
N GLU A 412 19.51 6.43 3.98
CA GLU A 412 20.69 7.27 3.77
C GLU A 412 20.60 8.51 4.66
N ASP A 413 21.72 8.94 5.24
CA ASP A 413 21.78 10.14 6.11
C ASP A 413 20.79 10.07 7.29
N ILE A 414 20.97 9.06 8.13
CA ILE A 414 20.10 8.78 9.28
C ILE A 414 20.78 9.20 10.58
N ASN A 415 20.13 10.05 11.37
CA ASN A 415 20.59 10.44 12.70
C ASN A 415 19.62 9.95 13.78
N ILE A 416 20.08 9.16 14.74
CA ILE A 416 19.27 8.70 15.88
C ILE A 416 19.99 9.06 17.17
N SER A 417 19.31 9.80 18.06
CA SER A 417 19.89 10.20 19.33
C SER A 417 18.98 10.06 20.55
N HIS A 418 19.56 9.84 21.72
CA HIS A 418 18.87 9.80 23.01
C HIS A 418 17.71 8.79 23.03
N MET A 419 17.96 7.55 22.62
CA MET A 419 16.96 6.47 22.56
C MET A 419 17.43 5.19 23.23
N ASN A 420 16.50 4.27 23.53
CA ASN A 420 16.90 2.94 23.99
C ASN A 420 17.44 2.09 22.84
N ASP A 421 16.67 1.88 21.77
CA ASP A 421 17.09 1.11 20.59
C ASP A 421 17.06 2.00 19.32
N GLY A 422 18.06 1.84 18.45
CA GLY A 422 18.20 2.58 17.18
C GLY A 422 17.41 1.97 16.02
N MET A 423 18.05 1.11 15.22
CA MET A 423 17.46 0.46 14.05
C MET A 423 17.26 -1.04 14.25
N ARG A 424 16.11 -1.57 13.81
CA ARG A 424 15.85 -3.01 13.68
C ARG A 424 15.46 -3.33 12.25
N ILE A 425 16.17 -4.28 11.65
CA ILE A 425 16.05 -4.62 10.22
C ILE A 425 15.68 -6.09 10.11
N SER A 426 14.66 -6.35 9.30
CA SER A 426 14.21 -7.68 8.89
C SER A 426 13.92 -7.66 7.40
N GLY A 427 14.37 -8.68 6.68
CA GLY A 427 14.26 -8.77 5.22
C GLY A 427 15.62 -8.63 4.54
N SER A 428 15.62 -8.68 3.22
CA SER A 428 16.82 -8.93 2.43
C SER A 428 17.15 -7.81 1.46
N TYR A 429 18.43 -7.71 1.07
CA TYR A 429 18.92 -6.74 0.09
C TYR A 429 18.63 -5.28 0.45
N ASN A 430 18.49 -4.95 1.75
CA ASN A 430 18.38 -3.57 2.18
C ASN A 430 19.76 -2.90 2.20
N GLU A 431 19.80 -1.62 1.88
CA GLU A 431 21.00 -0.79 1.85
C GLU A 431 20.86 0.34 2.86
N ILE A 432 21.84 0.46 3.76
CA ILE A 432 21.85 1.45 4.84
C ILE A 432 23.19 2.16 4.83
N ASP A 433 23.20 3.47 4.63
CA ASP A 433 24.43 4.25 4.51
C ASP A 433 24.37 5.54 5.32
N ARG A 434 25.52 6.00 5.84
CA ARG A 434 25.67 7.23 6.62
C ARG A 434 24.70 7.30 7.79
N VAL A 435 24.97 6.50 8.82
CA VAL A 435 24.16 6.46 10.04
C VAL A 435 24.96 7.02 11.22
N ILE A 436 24.39 7.99 11.91
CA ILE A 436 24.93 8.57 13.15
C ILE A 436 24.03 8.18 14.32
N LEU A 437 24.62 7.59 15.35
CA LEU A 437 23.94 7.11 16.56
C LEU A 437 24.57 7.76 17.79
N GLU A 438 23.79 8.51 18.57
CA GLU A 438 24.30 9.23 19.74
C GLU A 438 23.49 8.92 21.00
N THR A 439 24.15 8.49 22.07
CA THR A 439 23.46 8.20 23.35
C THR A 439 22.33 7.18 23.16
N ILE A 440 22.71 5.98 22.68
CA ILE A 440 21.79 4.85 22.51
C ILE A 440 22.05 3.83 23.63
N SER A 441 21.08 3.63 24.53
CA SER A 441 21.34 2.91 25.78
C SER A 441 21.31 1.38 25.69
N SER A 442 20.66 0.83 24.65
CA SER A 442 20.53 -0.61 24.38
C SER A 442 21.15 -0.93 23.00
N ARG A 443 20.38 -1.32 21.98
CA ARG A 443 20.91 -1.79 20.70
C ARG A 443 20.90 -0.67 19.68
N CYS A 444 22.06 -0.31 19.16
CA CYS A 444 22.20 0.62 18.05
C CYS A 444 21.57 0.06 16.78
N ILE A 445 22.05 -1.08 16.27
CA ILE A 445 21.52 -1.68 15.05
C ILE A 445 21.36 -3.19 15.25
N SER A 446 20.20 -3.72 14.85
CA SER A 446 19.88 -5.15 14.94
C SER A 446 19.35 -5.71 13.63
N PHE A 447 19.94 -6.81 13.16
CA PHE A 447 19.48 -7.60 12.02
C PHE A 447 18.86 -8.92 12.55
N GLU A 448 17.60 -9.14 12.22
CA GLU A 448 16.83 -10.32 12.65
C GLU A 448 17.17 -11.57 11.81
N PHE A 449 16.73 -12.75 12.26
CA PHE A 449 17.07 -14.06 11.66
C PHE A 449 16.81 -14.17 10.16
N TYR A 450 15.75 -13.54 9.64
CA TYR A 450 15.39 -13.59 8.22
C TYR A 450 16.15 -12.57 7.36
N SER A 451 17.15 -11.87 7.89
CA SER A 451 17.83 -10.79 7.18
C SER A 451 19.02 -11.29 6.36
N HIS A 452 18.94 -11.25 5.04
CA HIS A 452 19.99 -11.79 4.15
C HIS A 452 20.47 -10.77 3.14
N HIS A 453 21.75 -10.82 2.76
CA HIS A 453 22.31 -9.96 1.70
C HIS A 453 22.12 -8.44 1.91
N ASN A 454 21.99 -7.98 3.16
CA ASN A 454 21.90 -6.56 3.44
C ASN A 454 23.31 -5.94 3.47
N THR A 455 23.40 -4.67 3.06
CA THR A 455 24.63 -3.88 3.16
C THR A 455 24.42 -2.71 4.09
N ILE A 456 25.33 -2.54 5.04
CA ILE A 456 25.39 -1.35 5.88
C ILE A 456 26.78 -0.73 5.84
N SER A 457 26.84 0.59 5.61
CA SER A 457 28.09 1.33 5.49
C SER A 457 28.08 2.67 6.22
N ASN A 458 29.28 3.14 6.59
CA ASN A 458 29.52 4.48 7.12
C ASN A 458 28.69 4.77 8.40
N VAL A 459 28.88 3.96 9.44
CA VAL A 459 28.13 4.06 10.70
C VAL A 459 29.02 4.58 11.83
N THR A 460 28.59 5.66 12.49
CA THR A 460 29.26 6.17 13.70
C THR A 460 28.31 6.09 14.88
N GLY A 461 28.75 5.45 15.96
CA GLY A 461 28.01 5.39 17.22
C GLY A 461 28.82 5.95 18.38
N ASN A 462 28.31 7.03 18.98
CA ASN A 462 28.92 7.69 20.14
C ASN A 462 28.08 7.49 21.39
N ASN A 463 28.73 7.12 22.50
CA ASN A 463 28.06 6.86 23.78
C ASN A 463 26.97 5.77 23.66
N VAL A 464 27.35 4.59 23.14
CA VAL A 464 26.41 3.51 22.81
C VAL A 464 26.49 2.32 23.78
N GLY A 465 25.38 1.59 23.95
CA GLY A 465 25.30 0.36 24.73
C GLY A 465 25.84 -0.85 23.98
N SER A 466 25.12 -1.28 22.94
CA SER A 466 25.55 -2.28 21.96
C SER A 466 25.56 -1.72 20.55
N GLY A 467 26.65 -1.89 19.79
CA GLY A 467 26.77 -1.37 18.42
C GLY A 467 25.93 -2.17 17.41
N ILE A 468 26.45 -3.24 16.83
CA ILE A 468 25.73 -4.03 15.82
C ILE A 468 25.47 -5.44 16.35
N ARG A 469 24.21 -5.88 16.25
CA ARG A 469 23.82 -7.27 16.50
C ARG A 469 23.23 -7.89 15.24
N SER A 470 23.75 -9.02 14.80
CA SER A 470 23.20 -9.72 13.62
C SER A 470 22.93 -11.20 13.90
N SER A 471 21.72 -11.64 13.56
CA SER A 471 21.35 -13.06 13.38
C SER A 471 21.07 -13.43 11.94
N GLY A 472 21.22 -12.49 11.01
CA GLY A 472 21.06 -12.73 9.58
C GLY A 472 22.32 -13.33 8.95
N GLN A 473 22.19 -13.84 7.72
CA GLN A 473 23.30 -14.41 6.94
C GLN A 473 23.67 -13.49 5.77
N ASP A 474 24.86 -13.67 5.19
CA ASP A 474 25.32 -12.94 3.99
C ASP A 474 25.25 -11.41 4.07
N ASN A 475 25.26 -10.83 5.28
CA ASN A 475 25.22 -9.38 5.44
C ASN A 475 26.63 -8.80 5.42
N THR A 476 26.77 -7.62 4.82
CA THR A 476 28.04 -6.91 4.70
C THR A 476 28.01 -5.61 5.51
N PHE A 477 28.98 -5.46 6.40
CA PHE A 477 29.15 -4.32 7.29
C PHE A 477 30.45 -3.61 6.93
N LYS A 478 30.40 -2.30 6.62
CA LYS A 478 31.58 -1.53 6.18
C LYS A 478 31.72 -0.21 6.92
N ASN A 479 32.95 0.21 7.21
CA ASN A 479 33.28 1.56 7.69
C ASN A 479 32.45 1.96 8.92
N PHE A 480 32.70 1.33 10.07
CA PHE A 480 31.96 1.65 11.29
C PHE A 480 32.84 1.89 12.51
N SER A 481 32.40 2.82 13.36
CA SER A 481 33.10 3.22 14.59
C SER A 481 32.13 3.32 15.75
N PHE A 482 32.38 2.58 16.84
CA PHE A 482 31.57 2.61 18.05
C PHE A 482 32.39 2.95 19.29
N THR A 483 31.91 3.91 20.07
CA THR A 483 32.45 4.27 21.39
C THR A 483 31.43 3.95 22.49
N LYS A 484 31.84 3.13 23.45
CA LYS A 484 30.95 2.70 24.53
C LYS A 484 30.55 3.86 25.45
N GLY A 485 29.27 3.89 25.83
CA GLY A 485 28.76 4.82 26.83
C GLY A 485 29.01 4.38 28.28
N ASN A 486 29.21 5.35 29.16
CA ASN A 486 29.42 5.10 30.60
C ASN A 486 28.15 4.50 31.24
N GLY A 487 28.29 3.36 31.90
CA GLY A 487 27.19 2.70 32.64
C GLY A 487 26.30 1.76 31.81
N TYR A 488 26.48 1.68 30.49
CA TYR A 488 25.74 0.74 29.64
C TYR A 488 26.36 -0.66 29.62
N ARG A 489 25.50 -1.69 29.57
CA ARG A 489 25.89 -3.10 29.36
C ARG A 489 25.75 -3.43 27.86
N GLY A 490 26.62 -4.30 27.34
CA GLY A 490 26.58 -4.71 25.94
C GLY A 490 27.94 -4.78 25.25
N ASP A 491 27.95 -5.47 24.11
CA ASP A 491 29.09 -5.68 23.21
C ASP A 491 29.16 -4.60 22.11
N GLY A 492 30.37 -4.34 21.60
CA GLY A 492 30.54 -3.47 20.44
C GLY A 492 29.82 -4.06 19.24
N ILE A 493 30.16 -5.30 18.88
CA ILE A 493 29.53 -6.05 17.79
C ILE A 493 29.32 -7.51 18.21
N LEU A 494 28.14 -8.03 17.93
CA LEU A 494 27.74 -9.40 18.22
C LEU A 494 27.12 -10.07 16.98
N LEU A 495 27.77 -11.11 16.47
CA LEU A 495 27.26 -11.96 15.39
C LEU A 495 26.86 -13.31 15.99
N SER A 496 25.56 -13.63 16.00
CA SER A 496 25.07 -14.83 16.68
C SER A 496 23.81 -15.40 16.01
N PRO A 497 23.70 -16.74 15.85
CA PRO A 497 22.49 -17.39 15.32
C PRO A 497 21.24 -17.19 16.19
N ASN A 498 21.38 -16.88 17.49
CA ASN A 498 20.29 -16.80 18.46
C ASN A 498 20.20 -15.43 19.15
N ALA A 499 20.08 -14.33 18.38
CA ALA A 499 19.95 -13.00 18.97
C ALA A 499 18.65 -12.77 19.76
N GLN A 500 17.65 -13.65 19.65
CA GLN A 500 16.33 -13.42 20.23
C GLN A 500 16.18 -13.83 21.71
N SER A 501 17.15 -14.52 22.34
CA SER A 501 16.96 -15.13 23.68
C SER A 501 17.78 -14.56 24.85
N GLN A 502 18.17 -13.28 24.84
CA GLN A 502 18.80 -12.65 26.03
C GLN A 502 17.80 -12.20 27.13
N ALA A 503 16.62 -12.80 27.24
CA ALA A 503 15.64 -12.46 28.27
C ALA A 503 14.98 -13.65 29.00
N ALA A 504 15.43 -14.89 28.80
CA ALA A 504 14.92 -16.03 29.56
C ALA A 504 16.09 -16.79 30.20
N GLU A 505 16.30 -16.48 31.49
CA GLU A 505 16.88 -17.32 32.54
C GLU A 505 17.92 -18.40 32.18
N ARG A 506 19.08 -18.29 32.86
CA ARG A 506 20.11 -19.33 33.10
C ARG A 506 21.29 -19.38 32.13
N VAL A 507 22.25 -18.49 32.35
CA VAL A 507 23.67 -18.86 32.28
C VAL A 507 24.26 -18.60 33.67
N LYS A 508 24.03 -19.54 34.59
CA LYS A 508 24.80 -19.64 35.84
C LYS A 508 25.99 -20.57 35.55
N ALA A 509 27.19 -20.06 35.84
CA ALA A 509 28.46 -20.77 35.97
C ALA A 509 29.04 -21.41 34.68
N PHE A 510 30.15 -20.81 34.20
CA PHE A 510 31.23 -21.35 33.33
C PHE A 510 30.94 -22.49 32.34
N GLY A 511 31.30 -22.27 31.06
CA GLY A 511 31.41 -23.30 30.02
C GLY A 511 30.37 -23.13 28.90
N GLY A 512 30.82 -23.17 27.65
CA GLY A 512 30.06 -22.80 26.44
C GLY A 512 28.67 -23.44 26.29
N LEU A 513 27.73 -22.70 25.69
CA LEU A 513 26.38 -23.18 25.42
C LEU A 513 26.24 -23.65 23.96
N ASN A 514 25.85 -24.92 23.85
CA ASN A 514 25.51 -25.70 22.67
C ASN A 514 24.43 -25.06 21.77
N ILE A 515 24.63 -25.12 20.45
CA ILE A 515 23.68 -24.69 19.41
C ILE A 515 22.72 -25.85 19.10
N VAL A 516 21.42 -25.66 19.34
CA VAL A 516 20.36 -26.37 18.59
C VAL A 516 19.68 -25.36 17.67
N GLY A 517 20.28 -25.18 16.50
CA GLY A 517 19.69 -24.60 15.30
C GLY A 517 19.92 -25.61 14.18
N TYR A 518 18.96 -25.76 13.26
CA TYR A 518 18.98 -26.77 12.20
C TYR A 518 20.37 -26.93 11.56
N ARG A 519 20.83 -28.18 11.46
CA ARG A 519 21.98 -28.57 10.63
C ARG A 519 21.88 -27.89 9.26
N GLY A 520 22.89 -27.11 8.84
CA GLY A 520 23.09 -26.94 7.39
C GLY A 520 23.86 -25.73 6.87
N GLU A 521 23.59 -24.50 7.30
CA GLU A 521 24.00 -23.33 6.49
C GLU A 521 24.82 -22.30 7.30
N GLY A 522 25.96 -21.88 6.74
CA GLY A 522 26.89 -20.93 7.36
C GLY A 522 26.31 -19.51 7.45
N LEU A 523 26.69 -18.76 8.47
CA LEU A 523 26.36 -17.34 8.61
C LEU A 523 27.52 -16.53 7.99
N TYR A 524 27.52 -16.38 6.67
CA TYR A 524 28.58 -15.74 5.89
C TYR A 524 28.62 -14.20 6.00
N ASN A 525 28.61 -13.67 7.23
CA ASN A 525 28.68 -12.23 7.44
C ASN A 525 30.10 -11.70 7.25
N ARG A 526 30.22 -10.53 6.62
CA ARG A 526 31.51 -9.89 6.31
C ARG A 526 31.59 -8.51 6.93
N LEU A 527 32.70 -8.24 7.64
CA LEU A 527 32.98 -6.98 8.32
C LEU A 527 34.24 -6.36 7.70
N GLU A 528 34.20 -5.08 7.37
CA GLU A 528 35.32 -4.35 6.76
C GLU A 528 35.48 -2.97 7.42
N ASN A 529 36.71 -2.57 7.71
CA ASN A 529 37.07 -1.22 8.18
C ASN A 529 36.31 -0.81 9.45
N PHE A 530 36.73 -1.36 10.59
CA PHE A 530 35.98 -1.17 11.84
C PHE A 530 36.78 -0.73 13.05
N THR A 531 36.14 0.00 13.95
CA THR A 531 36.70 0.40 15.25
C THR A 531 35.68 0.29 16.37
N CYS A 532 35.97 -0.48 17.42
CA CYS A 532 35.11 -0.61 18.60
C CYS A 532 35.93 -0.43 19.90
N VAL A 533 35.71 0.69 20.60
CA VAL A 533 36.48 1.08 21.79
C VAL A 533 35.59 1.39 23.00
N GLY A 534 36.12 1.14 24.19
CA GLY A 534 35.42 1.23 25.49
C GLY A 534 34.80 -0.08 25.99
N PHE A 535 34.89 -1.18 25.23
CA PHE A 535 34.21 -2.46 25.53
C PHE A 535 35.13 -3.43 26.31
N LYS A 536 35.42 -3.11 27.59
CA LYS A 536 36.49 -3.79 28.37
C LYS A 536 36.08 -4.71 29.53
N LYS A 537 34.90 -4.52 30.15
CA LYS A 537 34.54 -5.21 31.44
C LYS A 537 33.29 -6.10 31.41
N LEU A 538 32.36 -5.88 30.48
CA LEU A 538 31.02 -6.49 30.48
C LEU A 538 30.54 -6.90 29.07
N GLY A 539 31.48 -7.07 28.13
CA GLY A 539 31.22 -7.40 26.72
C GLY A 539 32.50 -7.27 25.89
N ALA A 540 32.55 -7.96 24.76
CA ALA A 540 33.66 -7.90 23.82
C ALA A 540 33.52 -6.68 22.89
N GLY A 541 34.64 -6.18 22.36
CA GLY A 541 34.61 -5.24 21.24
C GLY A 541 34.01 -5.89 19.98
N LEU A 542 34.37 -7.15 19.74
CA LEU A 542 33.82 -8.00 18.70
C LEU A 542 33.60 -9.43 19.23
N ASP A 543 32.37 -9.93 19.13
CA ASP A 543 31.99 -11.33 19.40
C ASP A 543 31.48 -12.00 18.12
N ILE A 544 32.23 -13.01 17.66
CA ILE A 544 31.90 -13.85 16.51
C ILE A 544 31.45 -15.22 17.03
N SER A 545 30.14 -15.39 17.19
CA SER A 545 29.50 -16.66 17.55
C SER A 545 28.81 -17.31 16.34
N ALA A 546 28.97 -16.75 15.14
CA ALA A 546 28.39 -17.18 13.88
C ALA A 546 29.44 -17.82 12.96
N ASN A 547 29.12 -18.97 12.35
CA ASN A 547 30.07 -19.74 11.52
C ASN A 547 30.33 -19.06 10.17
N ASN A 548 31.54 -19.20 9.60
CA ASN A 548 31.92 -18.65 8.29
C ASN A 548 31.91 -17.12 8.21
N CYS A 549 32.21 -16.44 9.31
CA CYS A 549 32.33 -14.98 9.34
C CYS A 549 33.76 -14.51 8.98
N THR A 550 33.84 -13.39 8.27
CA THR A 550 35.10 -12.75 7.89
C THR A 550 35.16 -11.33 8.46
N ALA A 551 36.26 -10.96 9.12
CA ALA A 551 36.50 -9.63 9.63
C ALA A 551 37.84 -9.06 9.12
N LEU A 552 37.78 -7.93 8.41
CA LEU A 552 38.90 -7.31 7.70
C LEU A 552 39.15 -5.90 8.22
N PHE A 553 40.42 -5.52 8.40
CA PHE A 553 40.86 -4.16 8.70
C PHE A 553 40.17 -3.56 9.94
N GLY A 554 40.46 -4.11 11.12
CA GLY A 554 39.70 -3.86 12.34
C GLY A 554 40.52 -3.41 13.54
N LYS A 555 39.91 -2.67 14.46
CA LYS A 555 40.47 -2.36 15.79
C LYS A 555 39.42 -2.52 16.89
N CYS A 556 39.73 -3.34 17.89
CA CYS A 556 38.88 -3.59 19.05
C CYS A 556 39.70 -3.57 20.35
N ASP A 557 39.04 -3.32 21.49
CA ASP A 557 39.68 -3.51 22.80
C ASP A 557 39.83 -4.99 23.18
N SER A 558 38.90 -5.83 22.70
CA SER A 558 38.87 -7.27 22.92
C SER A 558 38.07 -7.96 21.82
N ILE A 559 38.49 -9.16 21.44
CA ILE A 559 37.83 -10.00 20.44
C ILE A 559 37.57 -11.38 21.02
N LYS A 560 36.39 -11.92 20.75
CA LYS A 560 35.99 -13.27 21.13
C LYS A 560 35.46 -14.02 19.90
N VAL A 561 36.00 -15.20 19.64
CA VAL A 561 35.58 -16.09 18.55
C VAL A 561 35.11 -17.41 19.15
N LEU A 562 33.83 -17.71 18.97
CA LEU A 562 33.16 -18.94 19.43
C LEU A 562 32.61 -19.78 18.27
N SER A 563 32.88 -19.37 17.03
CA SER A 563 32.31 -20.01 15.85
C SER A 563 33.30 -20.91 15.11
N ASN A 564 32.75 -21.80 14.28
CA ASN A 564 33.52 -22.60 13.35
C ASN A 564 33.83 -21.80 12.08
N TYR A 565 35.05 -21.92 11.57
CA TYR A 565 35.47 -21.32 10.30
C TYR A 565 35.38 -19.79 10.34
N ALA A 566 36.22 -19.14 11.16
CA ALA A 566 36.30 -17.68 11.21
C ALA A 566 37.62 -17.19 10.62
N GLU A 567 37.59 -16.10 9.85
CA GLU A 567 38.78 -15.48 9.27
C GLU A 567 38.90 -14.02 9.71
N LEU A 568 40.02 -13.68 10.32
CA LEU A 568 40.39 -12.32 10.68
C LEU A 568 41.64 -11.94 9.89
N GLU A 569 41.61 -10.79 9.23
CA GLU A 569 42.73 -10.25 8.45
C GLU A 569 42.95 -8.77 8.76
N ASP A 570 44.20 -8.39 9.08
CA ASP A 570 44.58 -7.02 9.45
C ASP A 570 43.76 -6.46 10.64
N VAL A 571 43.60 -7.27 11.70
CA VAL A 571 42.80 -6.91 12.88
C VAL A 571 43.67 -6.73 14.14
N ASP A 572 43.52 -5.58 14.80
CA ASP A 572 44.07 -5.27 16.11
C ASP A 572 43.03 -5.58 17.21
N GLY A 573 43.26 -6.64 17.97
CA GLY A 573 42.42 -7.08 19.09
C GLY A 573 42.69 -6.38 20.41
N GLY A 574 43.64 -5.44 20.47
CA GLY A 574 43.91 -4.64 21.66
C GLY A 574 44.44 -5.47 22.83
N GLU A 575 43.61 -5.68 23.86
CA GLU A 575 44.02 -6.41 25.06
C GLU A 575 44.03 -7.93 24.85
N ILE A 576 43.06 -8.49 24.13
CA ILE A 576 42.91 -9.93 24.01
C ILE A 576 42.17 -10.36 22.73
N ILE A 577 42.66 -11.43 22.11
CA ILE A 577 41.87 -12.27 21.20
C ILE A 577 41.67 -13.63 21.88
N GLU A 578 40.42 -13.99 22.17
CA GLU A 578 40.04 -15.27 22.78
C GLU A 578 39.33 -16.17 21.75
N ILE A 579 39.85 -17.38 21.55
CA ILE A 579 39.28 -18.42 20.70
C ILE A 579 38.74 -19.56 21.59
N GLY A 580 37.46 -19.87 21.45
CA GLY A 580 36.74 -20.83 22.28
C GLY A 580 37.07 -22.31 22.01
N ASP A 581 36.56 -23.19 22.88
CA ASP A 581 36.95 -24.60 22.97
C ASP A 581 36.51 -25.47 21.77
N GLU A 582 35.49 -25.05 21.01
CA GLU A 582 34.85 -25.85 19.96
C GLU A 582 35.05 -25.29 18.53
N CYS A 583 35.98 -24.36 18.33
CA CYS A 583 36.22 -23.78 17.00
C CYS A 583 37.09 -24.72 16.14
N ARG A 584 36.57 -25.20 15.01
CA ARG A 584 37.28 -26.14 14.10
C ARG A 584 38.50 -25.54 13.39
N GLU A 585 38.34 -24.36 12.81
CA GLU A 585 39.37 -23.69 12.01
C GLU A 585 39.17 -22.19 12.15
N VAL A 586 40.13 -21.51 12.78
CA VAL A 586 40.19 -20.06 12.84
C VAL A 586 41.49 -19.61 12.19
N LYS A 587 41.41 -18.68 11.24
CA LYS A 587 42.58 -18.13 10.55
C LYS A 587 42.77 -16.68 10.95
N LEU A 588 43.95 -16.38 11.48
CA LEU A 588 44.38 -15.02 11.83
C LEU A 588 45.52 -14.63 10.89
N THR A 589 45.29 -13.64 10.04
CA THR A 589 46.26 -13.11 9.06
C THR A 589 46.61 -11.68 9.43
N ARG A 590 47.88 -11.35 9.64
CA ARG A 590 48.33 -9.99 10.03
C ARG A 590 47.56 -9.40 11.22
N CYS A 591 47.17 -10.26 12.17
CA CYS A 591 46.44 -9.84 13.37
C CYS A 591 47.40 -9.54 14.51
N LYS A 592 46.97 -8.69 15.46
CA LYS A 592 47.77 -8.39 16.67
C LYS A 592 46.93 -8.20 17.92
N ALA A 593 47.50 -8.55 19.09
CA ALA A 593 46.95 -8.23 20.41
C ALA A 593 47.99 -8.44 21.52
N LYS A 594 47.74 -7.92 22.73
CA LYS A 594 48.60 -8.19 23.90
C LYS A 594 48.57 -9.65 24.33
N LEU A 595 47.41 -10.31 24.24
CA LEU A 595 47.21 -11.73 24.58
C LEU A 595 46.40 -12.44 23.50
N LEU A 596 46.90 -13.58 23.02
CA LEU A 596 46.11 -14.58 22.32
C LEU A 596 45.85 -15.74 23.27
N LYS A 597 44.57 -16.04 23.51
CA LYS A 597 44.15 -17.23 24.27
C LYS A 597 43.40 -18.15 23.32
N ALA A 598 43.97 -19.30 23.00
CA ALA A 598 43.40 -20.23 22.03
C ALA A 598 43.11 -21.58 22.67
N ASN A 599 41.83 -21.95 22.82
CA ASN A 599 41.46 -23.26 23.36
C ASN A 599 41.18 -24.29 22.25
N SER A 600 41.38 -23.93 20.99
CA SER A 600 41.19 -24.80 19.82
C SER A 600 42.21 -24.46 18.71
N LYS A 601 42.11 -25.16 17.56
CA LYS A 601 43.06 -25.01 16.45
C LYS A 601 42.96 -23.62 15.80
N VAL A 602 44.08 -22.90 15.80
CA VAL A 602 44.23 -21.59 15.15
C VAL A 602 45.39 -21.63 14.16
N ARG A 603 45.16 -21.11 12.95
CA ARG A 603 46.19 -20.88 11.94
C ARG A 603 46.63 -19.42 12.00
N LEU A 604 47.92 -19.21 12.26
CA LEU A 604 48.52 -17.87 12.24
C LEU A 604 49.28 -17.66 10.93
N VAL A 605 49.10 -16.50 10.33
CA VAL A 605 49.83 -16.03 9.15
C VAL A 605 50.27 -14.59 9.43
N GLU A 606 51.58 -14.33 9.48
CA GLU A 606 52.14 -12.97 9.65
C GLU A 606 51.55 -12.18 10.85
N SER A 607 51.11 -12.86 11.92
CA SER A 607 50.45 -12.23 13.08
C SER A 607 51.42 -12.01 14.25
N GLU A 608 51.17 -11.02 15.10
CA GLU A 608 52.05 -10.61 16.20
C GLU A 608 51.31 -10.54 17.55
N PHE A 609 51.75 -11.33 18.55
CA PHE A 609 51.10 -11.35 19.88
C PHE A 609 52.10 -11.14 21.01
N GLY A 610 51.73 -10.32 22.01
CA GLY A 610 52.59 -10.09 23.18
C GLY A 610 52.77 -11.33 24.06
N ARG A 611 51.74 -12.17 24.15
CA ARG A 611 51.74 -13.47 24.83
C ARG A 611 50.72 -14.40 24.17
N ILE A 612 51.05 -15.68 24.10
CA ILE A 612 50.14 -16.75 23.64
C ILE A 612 49.92 -17.73 24.80
N GLU A 613 48.67 -18.10 25.05
CA GLU A 613 48.28 -19.13 26.03
C GLU A 613 47.65 -20.34 25.31
N ASN A 614 48.17 -21.54 25.62
CA ASN A 614 47.83 -22.90 25.16
C ASN A 614 48.48 -23.43 23.86
N ASP A 615 48.45 -24.76 23.69
CA ASP A 615 49.28 -25.55 22.76
C ASP A 615 48.70 -25.78 21.34
N PHE A 616 47.51 -25.25 21.02
CA PHE A 616 46.77 -25.58 19.77
C PHE A 616 47.03 -24.61 18.59
N VAL A 617 48.16 -23.91 18.60
CA VAL A 617 48.51 -22.91 17.58
C VAL A 617 49.44 -23.54 16.53
N SER A 618 49.03 -23.54 15.26
CA SER A 618 49.88 -23.98 14.13
C SER A 618 50.36 -22.76 13.35
N ASP A 619 51.67 -22.63 13.22
CA ASP A 619 52.32 -21.41 12.77
C ASP A 619 52.90 -21.55 11.35
N GLU A 620 52.53 -20.63 10.46
CA GLU A 620 53.21 -20.41 9.18
C GLU A 620 53.76 -18.98 9.17
N ASN A 621 55.05 -18.84 9.48
CA ASN A 621 55.81 -17.57 9.45
C ASN A 621 55.40 -16.47 10.46
N SER A 622 54.81 -16.78 11.63
CA SER A 622 54.54 -15.76 12.68
C SER A 622 55.74 -15.50 13.61
N LYS A 623 55.73 -14.37 14.34
CA LYS A 623 56.80 -13.93 15.26
C LYS A 623 56.30 -13.73 16.68
#